data_AF-A0AA35TJN6-F1
#
_entry.id   AF-A0AA35TJN6-F1
#
_cell.length_a   1.000
_cell.length_b   1.000
_cell.length_c   1.000
_cell.angle_alpha   90.00
_cell.angle_beta   90.00
_cell.angle_gamma   90.00
#
_symmetry.space_group_name_H-M   'P 1'
#
loop_
_entity.id
_entity.type
_entity.pdbx_description
1 polymer ?
#
loop_
_entity_poly.entity_id
_entity_poly.type
_entity_poly.pdbx_seq_one_letter_code
_entity_poly.pdbx_strand_id
1 'polypeptide(L)'
;MYLIFHFTVAPSSPLSPIYTTTHHDIETFTVLLEWTRPQSDGGLGISNYTTTLRSLYSLHTHVGRRNNLYLTLLYNQMYIMQITATNCGGMGPPANITNIYSVSCGLPDLLSANASNQEITAISTHEGSQVKFVCADDEEIVLKCSSNSSWTPDASEIKCSNIILSDAAHCSAPMLPQDSHIDKERSVLGSVLIYQCDRGYVPTELMVSKCSSSGEWTPNVTELECTKQGTLRNS
;
A
#
# COMPACT_ATOMS: atom_id res chain seq x y z
N MET A 1 20.06 -20.55 57.29
CA MET A 1 19.23 -19.69 56.43
C MET A 1 20.02 -19.44 55.15
N TYR A 2 19.76 -20.19 54.08
CA TYR A 2 20.43 -19.95 52.80
C TYR A 2 19.71 -18.81 52.09
N LEU A 3 20.42 -17.71 51.84
CA LEU A 3 19.97 -16.67 50.91
C LEU A 3 20.04 -17.26 49.50
N ILE A 4 18.91 -17.66 48.95
CA ILE A 4 18.81 -18.00 47.53
C ILE A 4 18.82 -16.67 46.78
N PHE A 5 19.96 -16.33 46.17
CA PHE A 5 20.04 -15.23 45.21
C PHE A 5 19.39 -15.69 43.91
N HIS A 6 18.22 -15.14 43.57
CA HIS A 6 17.66 -15.27 42.24
C HIS A 6 18.48 -14.39 41.29
N PHE A 7 19.45 -14.99 40.59
CA PHE A 7 20.16 -14.32 39.52
C PHE A 7 19.21 -14.14 38.33
N THR A 8 18.99 -12.89 37.97
CA THR A 8 18.15 -12.52 36.83
C THR A 8 19.03 -12.50 35.58
N VAL A 9 18.63 -13.23 34.54
CA VAL A 9 19.34 -13.28 33.26
C VAL A 9 18.50 -12.65 32.17
N ALA A 10 19.10 -12.36 31.01
CA ALA A 10 18.35 -11.87 29.86
C ALA A 10 17.27 -12.87 29.42
N PRO A 11 16.14 -12.41 28.84
CA PRO A 11 15.09 -13.29 28.34
C PRO A 11 15.57 -14.17 27.18
N SER A 12 14.84 -15.24 26.88
CA SER A 12 14.99 -15.93 25.59
C SER A 12 14.46 -15.04 24.43
N SER A 13 14.65 -15.47 23.19
CA SER A 13 14.03 -14.78 22.06
C SER A 13 12.50 -14.80 22.17
N PRO A 14 11.80 -13.76 21.69
CA PRO A 14 10.38 -13.86 21.39
C PRO A 14 10.13 -14.97 20.37
N LEU A 15 8.93 -15.57 20.39
CA LEU A 15 8.57 -16.53 19.33
C LEU A 15 8.35 -15.78 18.00
N SER A 16 8.46 -16.51 16.89
CA SER A 16 8.36 -15.97 15.54
C SER A 16 7.20 -14.98 15.39
N PRO A 17 7.44 -13.78 14.86
CA PRO A 17 6.38 -12.83 14.59
C PRO A 17 5.46 -13.34 13.49
N ILE A 18 4.18 -13.00 13.56
CA ILE A 18 3.23 -13.06 12.44
C ILE A 18 2.87 -11.65 12.02
N TYR A 19 2.45 -11.48 10.77
CA TYR A 19 1.96 -10.19 10.31
C TYR A 19 0.76 -10.31 9.38
N THR A 20 -0.05 -9.27 9.35
CA THR A 20 -1.10 -9.04 8.36
C THR A 20 -0.86 -7.71 7.66
N THR A 21 -1.29 -7.61 6.40
CA THR A 21 -1.17 -6.38 5.60
C THR A 21 -2.53 -5.76 5.34
N THR A 22 -2.55 -4.44 5.22
CA THR A 22 -3.73 -3.69 4.79
C THR A 22 -3.29 -2.69 3.72
N HIS A 23 -3.95 -2.75 2.57
CA HIS A 23 -3.64 -1.94 1.39
C HIS A 23 -4.53 -0.71 1.38
N HIS A 24 -3.92 0.47 1.25
CA HIS A 24 -4.59 1.75 1.50
C HIS A 24 -4.51 2.69 0.31
N ASP A 25 -3.33 2.80 -0.30
CA ASP A 25 -3.07 3.58 -1.50
C ASP A 25 -2.10 2.79 -2.41
N ILE A 26 -1.52 3.44 -3.42
CA ILE A 26 -0.61 2.81 -4.38
C ILE A 26 0.89 2.91 -3.99
N GLU A 27 1.24 3.80 -3.06
CA GLU A 27 2.60 4.06 -2.55
C GLU A 27 2.91 3.25 -1.29
N THR A 28 1.95 3.11 -0.39
CA THR A 28 2.11 2.58 0.97
C THR A 28 1.08 1.50 1.34
N PHE A 29 1.51 0.63 2.26
CA PHE A 29 0.65 -0.35 2.92
C PHE A 29 0.93 -0.36 4.43
N THR A 30 -0.05 -0.80 5.21
CA THR A 30 0.09 -0.96 6.65
C THR A 30 0.35 -2.43 7.00
N VAL A 31 1.24 -2.66 7.95
CA VAL A 31 1.55 -3.95 8.55
C VAL A 31 1.13 -3.91 10.02
N LEU A 32 0.34 -4.89 10.44
CA LEU A 32 0.20 -5.25 11.85
C LEU A 32 1.16 -6.40 12.14
N LEU A 33 2.19 -6.13 12.94
CA LEU A 33 3.14 -7.12 13.42
C LEU A 33 2.72 -7.57 14.82
N GLU A 34 2.64 -8.87 15.05
CA GLU A 34 2.33 -9.46 16.35
C GLU A 34 3.33 -10.56 16.69
N TRP A 35 3.77 -10.60 17.95
CA TRP A 35 4.69 -11.62 18.42
C TRP A 35 4.26 -12.17 19.78
N THR A 36 4.69 -13.39 20.06
CA THR A 36 4.47 -13.99 21.37
C THR A 36 5.67 -13.71 22.26
N ARG A 37 5.40 -13.51 23.56
CA ARG A 37 6.44 -13.29 24.58
C ARG A 37 7.46 -14.44 24.58
N PRO A 38 8.69 -14.21 25.05
CA PRO A 38 9.69 -15.25 25.23
C PRO A 38 9.18 -16.41 26.09
N GLN A 39 9.63 -17.63 25.79
CA GLN A 39 9.32 -18.81 26.61
C GLN A 39 9.90 -18.68 28.03
N SER A 40 11.06 -18.05 28.16
CA SER A 40 11.66 -17.70 29.45
C SER A 40 11.89 -16.20 29.52
N ASP A 41 11.40 -15.57 30.58
CA ASP A 41 11.66 -14.17 30.89
C ASP A 41 12.96 -13.96 31.68
N GLY A 42 13.74 -15.02 31.93
CA GLY A 42 15.00 -14.93 32.67
C GLY A 42 14.84 -14.67 34.18
N GLY A 43 13.64 -14.89 34.73
CA GLY A 43 13.34 -14.79 36.16
C GLY A 43 12.72 -13.46 36.59
N LEU A 44 12.58 -12.50 35.67
CA LEU A 44 11.83 -11.26 35.88
C LEU A 44 11.08 -10.85 34.62
N GLY A 45 9.91 -10.24 34.83
CA GLY A 45 9.03 -9.84 33.74
C GLY A 45 9.70 -8.91 32.71
N ILE A 46 9.33 -9.12 31.45
CA ILE A 46 9.80 -8.32 30.30
C ILE A 46 9.47 -6.83 30.51
N SER A 47 10.48 -5.98 30.42
CA SER A 47 10.37 -4.54 30.60
C SER A 47 9.96 -3.81 29.32
N ASN A 48 10.46 -4.24 28.16
CA ASN A 48 10.08 -3.78 26.83
C ASN A 48 10.49 -4.79 25.73
N TYR A 49 10.02 -4.53 24.52
CA TYR A 49 10.49 -5.10 23.27
C TYR A 49 11.16 -4.01 22.44
N THR A 50 12.21 -4.38 21.73
CA THR A 50 12.86 -3.52 20.74
C THR A 50 12.65 -4.15 19.36
N THR A 51 11.99 -3.42 18.47
CA THR A 51 11.79 -3.81 17.07
C THR A 51 12.73 -2.99 16.19
N THR A 52 13.56 -3.64 15.40
CA THR A 52 14.38 -2.99 14.36
C THR A 52 13.78 -3.29 12.99
N LEU A 53 13.58 -2.25 12.20
CA LEU A 53 13.10 -2.30 10.83
C LEU A 53 14.20 -1.79 9.91
N ARG A 54 14.69 -2.64 9.01
CA ARG A 54 15.76 -2.31 8.07
C ARG A 54 15.28 -2.48 6.63
N SER A 55 15.54 -1.48 5.80
CA SER A 55 15.47 -1.54 4.34
C SER A 55 16.86 -1.27 3.73
N LEU A 56 16.95 -1.15 2.41
CA LEU A 56 18.17 -0.70 1.73
C LEU A 56 18.53 0.77 2.05
N TYR A 57 17.54 1.59 2.42
CA TYR A 57 17.68 3.04 2.55
C TYR A 57 17.45 3.56 3.96
N SER A 58 16.89 2.74 4.85
CA SER A 58 16.47 3.17 6.17
C SER A 58 16.70 2.11 7.25
N LEU A 59 16.96 2.59 8.46
CA LEU A 59 17.01 1.81 9.68
C LEU A 59 16.21 2.55 10.75
N HIS A 60 15.13 1.93 11.21
CA HIS A 60 14.28 2.46 12.26
C HIS A 60 14.27 1.51 13.45
N THR A 61 14.20 2.06 14.66
CA THR A 61 14.08 1.29 15.90
C THR A 61 12.88 1.79 16.69
N HIS A 62 12.03 0.86 17.12
CA HIS A 62 10.88 1.13 17.98
C HIS A 62 11.02 0.36 19.28
N VAL A 63 10.80 1.03 20.41
CA VAL A 63 10.82 0.41 21.74
C VAL A 63 9.44 0.56 22.36
N GLY A 64 8.83 -0.57 22.70
CA GLY A 64 7.46 -0.61 23.21
C GLY A 64 7.25 -1.72 24.23
N ARG A 65 6.22 -1.59 25.08
CA ARG A 65 5.84 -2.64 26.04
C ARG A 65 4.87 -3.66 25.46
N ARG A 66 4.13 -3.26 24.43
CA ARG A 66 3.17 -4.11 23.74
C ARG A 66 3.92 -5.13 22.90
N ASN A 67 3.26 -6.26 22.65
CA ASN A 67 3.74 -7.32 21.79
C ASN A 67 3.14 -7.24 20.37
N ASN A 68 2.75 -6.03 19.97
CA ASN A 68 2.30 -5.71 18.63
C ASN A 68 2.78 -4.32 18.20
N LEU A 69 2.85 -4.10 16.89
CA LEU A 69 3.28 -2.85 16.29
C LEU A 69 2.61 -2.64 14.93
N TYR A 70 2.10 -1.44 14.71
CA TYR A 70 1.64 -1.00 13.40
C TYR A 70 2.75 -0.23 12.69
N LEU A 71 3.00 -0.57 11.43
CA LEU A 71 3.99 0.07 10.57
C LEU A 71 3.35 0.46 9.25
N THR A 72 3.63 1.66 8.75
CA THR A 72 3.31 2.04 7.37
C THR A 72 4.59 1.95 6.54
N LEU A 73 4.56 1.14 5.49
CA LEU A 73 5.72 0.77 4.68
C LEU A 73 5.44 1.09 3.20
N LEU A 74 6.50 1.28 2.42
CA LEU A 74 6.39 1.53 0.98
C LEU A 74 6.29 0.20 0.22
N TYR A 75 5.47 0.16 -0.84
CA TYR A 75 5.47 -0.98 -1.75
C TYR A 75 6.80 -1.15 -2.47
N ASN A 76 7.00 -2.35 -3.02
CA ASN A 76 8.16 -2.70 -3.84
C ASN A 76 9.50 -2.50 -3.11
N GLN A 77 9.48 -2.50 -1.78
CA GLN A 77 10.65 -2.45 -0.92
C GLN A 77 10.70 -3.68 -0.01
N MET A 78 11.91 -4.23 0.12
CA MET A 78 12.20 -5.34 1.03
C MET A 78 12.53 -4.79 2.41
N TYR A 79 11.79 -5.27 3.42
CA TYR A 79 12.02 -4.95 4.82
C TYR A 79 12.43 -6.18 5.60
N ILE A 80 13.41 -6.02 6.47
CA ILE A 80 13.88 -7.03 7.40
C ILE A 80 13.58 -6.55 8.81
N MET A 81 12.80 -7.33 9.56
CA MET A 81 12.44 -7.03 10.93
C MET A 81 13.05 -8.00 11.93
N GLN A 82 13.51 -7.46 13.05
CA GLN A 82 13.97 -8.23 14.21
C GLN A 82 13.35 -7.68 15.49
N ILE A 83 13.01 -8.58 16.41
CA ILE A 83 12.38 -8.23 17.68
C ILE A 83 13.17 -8.87 18.80
N THR A 84 13.59 -8.08 19.78
CA THR A 84 14.21 -8.57 21.02
C THR A 84 13.34 -8.23 22.22
N ALA A 85 13.45 -9.04 23.27
CA ALA A 85 12.84 -8.76 24.56
C ALA A 85 13.91 -8.34 25.56
N THR A 86 13.60 -7.37 26.41
CA THR A 86 14.50 -6.87 27.43
C THR A 86 13.88 -7.07 28.81
N ASN A 87 14.68 -7.46 29.80
CA ASN A 87 14.35 -7.36 31.22
C ASN A 87 15.53 -6.68 31.96
N CYS A 88 15.57 -6.68 33.29
CA CYS A 88 16.71 -6.08 34.01
C CYS A 88 18.02 -6.89 33.91
N GLY A 89 17.94 -8.18 33.55
CA GLY A 89 19.10 -9.03 33.24
C GLY A 89 19.71 -8.72 31.86
N GLY A 90 19.02 -7.94 31.03
CA GLY A 90 19.53 -7.43 29.76
C GLY A 90 18.60 -7.71 28.57
N MET A 91 19.13 -7.48 27.38
CA MET A 91 18.44 -7.76 26.12
C MET A 91 18.70 -9.22 25.71
N GLY A 92 17.63 -9.95 25.45
CA GLY A 92 17.69 -11.31 24.91
C GLY A 92 18.05 -11.36 23.43
N PRO A 93 18.26 -12.57 22.87
CA PRO A 93 18.49 -12.74 21.44
C PRO A 93 17.26 -12.35 20.61
N PRO A 94 17.44 -12.00 19.32
CA PRO A 94 16.33 -11.67 18.45
C PRO A 94 15.46 -12.90 18.13
N ALA A 95 14.17 -12.66 17.91
CA ALA A 95 13.28 -13.62 17.28
C ALA A 95 13.74 -13.96 15.85
N ASN A 96 13.11 -14.98 15.26
CA ASN A 96 13.33 -15.29 13.84
C ASN A 96 13.06 -14.07 12.96
N ILE A 97 13.97 -13.82 12.03
CA ILE A 97 13.91 -12.68 11.12
C ILE A 97 12.64 -12.78 10.28
N THR A 98 11.88 -11.69 10.22
CA THR A 98 10.68 -11.58 9.36
C THR A 98 10.99 -10.69 8.17
N ASN A 99 10.84 -11.24 6.96
CA ASN A 99 10.95 -10.47 5.72
C ASN A 99 9.55 -10.02 5.31
N ILE A 100 9.40 -8.74 5.03
CA ILE A 100 8.16 -8.17 4.50
C ILE A 100 8.47 -7.57 3.14
N TYR A 101 7.67 -7.98 2.16
CA TYR A 101 7.65 -7.44 0.82
C TYR A 101 6.21 -7.44 0.34
N SER A 102 5.78 -6.32 -0.22
CA SER A 102 4.46 -6.21 -0.84
C SER A 102 4.59 -5.51 -2.17
N VAL A 103 3.88 -6.02 -3.16
CA VAL A 103 3.94 -5.55 -4.55
C VAL A 103 2.84 -4.53 -4.79
N SER A 104 3.17 -3.46 -5.49
CA SER A 104 2.23 -2.58 -6.17
C SER A 104 2.70 -2.37 -7.61
N CYS A 105 1.81 -2.57 -8.58
CA CYS A 105 2.08 -2.27 -9.99
C CYS A 105 1.90 -0.79 -10.34
N GLY A 106 1.50 0.03 -9.36
CA GLY A 106 1.11 1.42 -9.60
C GLY A 106 -0.06 1.55 -10.56
N LEU A 107 -0.37 2.77 -10.98
CA LEU A 107 -1.38 2.99 -12.00
C LEU A 107 -0.91 2.41 -13.35
N PRO A 108 -1.76 1.65 -14.06
CA PRO A 108 -1.43 1.22 -15.41
C PRO A 108 -1.27 2.46 -16.32
N ASP A 109 -0.25 2.43 -17.19
CA ASP A 109 0.00 3.51 -18.14
C ASP A 109 -0.95 3.40 -19.34
N LEU A 110 -2.16 3.91 -19.18
CA LEU A 110 -3.26 3.75 -20.15
C LEU A 110 -3.35 4.89 -21.16
N LEU A 111 -2.40 5.83 -21.11
CA LEU A 111 -2.39 6.99 -21.99
C LEU A 111 -2.11 6.60 -23.44
N SER A 112 -1.54 5.42 -23.69
CA SER A 112 -1.32 4.86 -25.03
C SER A 112 -2.54 4.13 -25.60
N ALA A 113 -3.52 3.74 -24.78
CA ALA A 113 -4.71 3.04 -25.24
C ALA A 113 -5.68 4.06 -25.87
N ASN A 114 -5.78 4.07 -27.21
CA ASN A 114 -6.77 4.85 -27.96
C ASN A 114 -8.20 4.31 -27.76
N ALA A 115 -8.67 4.18 -26.52
CA ALA A 115 -9.98 3.62 -26.17
C ALA A 115 -11.08 4.72 -26.23
N SER A 116 -12.19 4.45 -26.92
CA SER A 116 -13.34 5.39 -26.96
C SER A 116 -14.07 5.49 -25.62
N ASN A 117 -13.98 4.45 -24.78
CA ASN A 117 -14.76 4.29 -23.57
C ASN A 117 -13.98 3.50 -22.51
N GLN A 118 -13.19 4.16 -21.68
CA GLN A 118 -12.47 3.46 -20.59
C GLN A 118 -13.42 3.26 -19.38
N GLU A 119 -13.77 2.02 -19.06
CA GLU A 119 -14.43 1.68 -17.78
C GLU A 119 -13.38 1.03 -16.87
N ILE A 120 -12.73 1.86 -16.05
CA ILE A 120 -11.73 1.39 -15.08
C ILE A 120 -12.49 0.91 -13.85
N THR A 121 -12.22 -0.31 -13.39
CA THR A 121 -12.92 -0.93 -12.25
C THR A 121 -12.02 -1.22 -11.05
N ALA A 122 -10.76 -0.75 -11.06
CA ALA A 122 -9.75 -1.17 -10.11
C ALA A 122 -9.52 -0.18 -8.95
N ILE A 123 -9.83 -0.62 -7.73
CA ILE A 123 -9.71 0.16 -6.48
C ILE A 123 -8.27 0.09 -5.89
N SER A 124 -7.43 -0.86 -6.33
CA SER A 124 -6.06 -1.03 -5.82
C SER A 124 -5.13 -1.69 -6.83
N THR A 125 -3.82 -1.57 -6.62
CA THR A 125 -2.78 -1.98 -7.58
C THR A 125 -1.83 -3.04 -7.00
N HIS A 126 -2.26 -3.78 -5.98
CA HIS A 126 -1.44 -4.81 -5.34
C HIS A 126 -1.42 -6.12 -6.14
N GLU A 127 -0.54 -7.06 -5.77
CA GLU A 127 -0.43 -8.34 -6.48
C GLU A 127 -1.80 -9.04 -6.61
N GLY A 128 -2.13 -9.45 -7.84
CA GLY A 128 -3.40 -10.09 -8.15
C GLY A 128 -4.54 -9.13 -8.48
N SER A 129 -4.41 -7.82 -8.19
CA SER A 129 -5.35 -6.80 -8.66
C SER A 129 -5.53 -6.90 -10.17
N GLN A 130 -6.75 -6.64 -10.63
CA GLN A 130 -7.09 -6.61 -12.04
C GLN A 130 -7.65 -5.24 -12.42
N VAL A 131 -7.25 -4.75 -13.59
CA VAL A 131 -7.92 -3.62 -14.24
C VAL A 131 -8.52 -4.11 -15.54
N LYS A 132 -9.82 -3.98 -15.67
CA LYS A 132 -10.54 -4.27 -16.91
C LYS A 132 -10.68 -2.98 -17.73
N PHE A 133 -10.56 -3.11 -19.04
CA PHE A 133 -10.81 -2.08 -20.03
C PHE A 133 -11.77 -2.64 -21.07
N VAL A 134 -12.58 -1.77 -21.66
CA VAL A 134 -13.43 -2.09 -22.79
C VAL A 134 -13.07 -1.14 -23.94
N CYS A 135 -12.72 -1.68 -25.10
CA CYS A 135 -12.44 -0.88 -26.29
C CYS A 135 -13.75 -0.48 -27.01
N ALA A 136 -13.65 0.37 -28.03
CA ALA A 136 -14.79 0.90 -28.79
C ALA A 136 -15.61 -0.16 -29.53
N ASP A 137 -14.98 -1.28 -29.80
CA ASP A 137 -15.47 -2.48 -30.47
C ASP A 137 -15.94 -3.55 -29.47
N ASP A 138 -16.20 -3.16 -28.21
CA ASP A 138 -16.60 -4.03 -27.10
C ASP A 138 -15.56 -5.12 -26.75
N GLU A 139 -14.30 -4.96 -27.16
CA GLU A 139 -13.20 -5.85 -26.77
C GLU A 139 -12.81 -5.61 -25.31
N GLU A 140 -12.83 -6.67 -24.50
CA GLU A 140 -12.44 -6.60 -23.09
C GLU A 140 -10.97 -6.97 -22.90
N ILE A 141 -10.21 -6.05 -22.30
CA ILE A 141 -8.80 -6.26 -21.96
C ILE A 141 -8.66 -6.25 -20.45
N VAL A 142 -8.13 -7.34 -19.88
CA VAL A 142 -7.89 -7.44 -18.43
C VAL A 142 -6.39 -7.41 -18.17
N LEU A 143 -5.95 -6.35 -17.51
CA LEU A 143 -4.63 -6.24 -16.93
C LEU A 143 -4.62 -6.89 -15.55
N LYS A 144 -3.61 -7.69 -15.26
CA LYS A 144 -3.38 -8.25 -13.93
C LYS A 144 -2.05 -7.76 -13.36
N CYS A 145 -2.06 -7.30 -12.12
CA CYS A 145 -0.85 -6.93 -11.41
C CYS A 145 -0.10 -8.21 -11.02
N SER A 146 1.11 -8.34 -11.54
CA SER A 146 1.99 -9.48 -11.35
C SER A 146 2.98 -9.21 -10.21
N SER A 147 3.55 -10.28 -9.64
CA SER A 147 4.51 -10.24 -8.54
C SER A 147 5.82 -9.52 -8.89
N ASN A 148 6.08 -9.26 -10.17
CA ASN A 148 7.19 -8.44 -10.66
C ASN A 148 6.90 -6.93 -10.63
N SER A 149 5.84 -6.49 -9.96
CA SER A 149 5.45 -5.07 -9.88
C SER A 149 5.16 -4.46 -11.25
N SER A 150 4.57 -5.24 -12.16
CA SER A 150 4.17 -4.80 -13.49
C SER A 150 2.80 -5.34 -13.89
N TRP A 151 2.08 -4.57 -14.70
CA TRP A 151 0.82 -5.00 -15.30
C TRP A 151 1.06 -5.99 -16.44
N THR A 152 0.18 -6.99 -16.55
CA THR A 152 0.23 -8.01 -17.59
C THR A 152 -1.15 -8.16 -18.25
N PRO A 153 -1.29 -7.99 -19.58
CA PRO A 153 -0.27 -7.56 -20.55
C PRO A 153 0.30 -6.15 -20.26
N ASP A 154 1.37 -5.74 -20.94
CA ASP A 154 1.93 -4.40 -20.75
C ASP A 154 0.90 -3.34 -21.15
N ALA A 155 0.54 -2.46 -20.22
CA ALA A 155 -0.44 -1.40 -20.44
C ALA A 155 -0.05 -0.49 -21.61
N SER A 156 1.25 -0.26 -21.82
CA SER A 156 1.77 0.61 -22.87
C SER A 156 1.57 0.03 -24.28
N GLU A 157 1.49 -1.29 -24.39
CA GLU A 157 1.31 -2.01 -25.65
C GLU A 157 -0.17 -2.14 -26.07
N ILE A 158 -1.11 -1.81 -25.17
CA ILE A 158 -2.54 -1.86 -25.47
C ILE A 158 -2.88 -0.84 -26.56
N LYS A 159 -3.42 -1.34 -27.67
CA LYS A 159 -3.93 -0.53 -28.78
C LYS A 159 -5.38 -0.91 -29.05
N CYS A 160 -6.32 -0.13 -28.57
CA CYS A 160 -7.68 -0.20 -29.12
C CYS A 160 -7.64 0.24 -30.60
N SER A 161 -8.52 -0.34 -31.42
CA SER A 161 -8.60 -0.13 -32.87
C SER A 161 -8.65 1.37 -33.24
N ASN A 162 -8.07 1.73 -34.39
CA ASN A 162 -7.82 3.11 -34.83
C ASN A 162 -9.08 3.99 -34.83
N ILE A 163 -9.35 4.67 -33.72
CA ILE A 163 -10.29 5.78 -33.70
C ILE A 163 -9.61 6.96 -34.40
N ILE A 164 -10.21 7.41 -35.50
CA ILE A 164 -9.97 8.76 -36.00
C ILE A 164 -10.55 9.69 -34.93
N LEU A 165 -9.68 10.18 -34.04
CA LEU A 165 -10.01 11.25 -33.10
C LEU A 165 -10.27 12.51 -33.94
N SER A 166 -11.47 12.64 -34.51
CA SER A 166 -11.87 13.82 -35.25
C SER A 166 -11.86 15.00 -34.28
N ASP A 167 -10.93 15.94 -34.45
CA ASP A 167 -10.83 17.26 -33.79
C ASP A 167 -11.48 17.31 -32.39
N ALA A 168 -10.98 16.42 -31.52
CA ALA A 168 -11.71 15.84 -30.39
C ALA A 168 -12.39 16.87 -29.48
N ALA A 169 -13.66 16.62 -29.13
CA ALA A 169 -14.26 17.23 -27.96
C ALA A 169 -13.33 16.99 -26.76
N HIS A 170 -12.88 18.09 -26.13
CA HIS A 170 -12.08 18.03 -24.92
C HIS A 170 -13.00 18.25 -23.72
N CYS A 171 -12.73 17.53 -22.64
CA CYS A 171 -13.29 17.92 -21.36
C CYS A 171 -12.60 19.17 -20.83
N SER A 172 -13.30 19.87 -19.93
CA SER A 172 -12.70 20.96 -19.16
C SER A 172 -11.44 20.50 -18.44
N ALA A 173 -10.57 21.43 -18.07
CA ALA A 173 -9.46 21.13 -17.17
C ALA A 173 -10.00 20.40 -15.93
N PRO A 174 -9.40 19.27 -15.54
CA PRO A 174 -9.92 18.49 -14.42
C PRO A 174 -9.73 19.25 -13.11
N MET A 175 -10.78 19.25 -12.30
CA MET A 175 -10.67 19.69 -10.91
C MET A 175 -10.09 18.54 -10.07
N LEU A 176 -9.36 18.88 -9.00
CA LEU A 176 -8.85 17.90 -8.06
C LEU A 176 -9.82 17.75 -6.89
N PRO A 177 -10.19 16.50 -6.52
CA PRO A 177 -10.76 16.21 -5.22
C PRO A 177 -9.86 16.71 -4.10
N GLN A 178 -10.43 16.97 -2.93
CA GLN A 178 -9.66 17.44 -1.79
C GLN A 178 -8.62 16.39 -1.36
N ASP A 179 -7.41 16.83 -1.00
CA ASP A 179 -6.31 15.98 -0.54
C ASP A 179 -5.95 14.90 -1.58
N SER A 180 -5.87 15.30 -2.85
CA SER A 180 -5.55 14.41 -3.98
C SER A 180 -4.71 15.09 -5.06
N HIS A 181 -4.06 14.27 -5.89
CA HIS A 181 -3.30 14.67 -7.05
C HIS A 181 -3.53 13.74 -8.26
N ILE A 182 -3.06 14.19 -9.42
CA ILE A 182 -3.04 13.43 -10.67
C ILE A 182 -1.60 13.44 -11.19
N ASP A 183 -1.03 12.26 -11.44
CA ASP A 183 0.33 12.16 -12.00
C ASP A 183 0.38 12.38 -13.51
N LYS A 184 -0.69 12.00 -14.21
CA LYS A 184 -0.78 12.15 -15.66
C LYS A 184 -2.22 12.44 -16.10
N GLU A 185 -2.36 13.38 -17.03
CA GLU A 185 -3.67 13.81 -17.53
C GLU A 185 -3.79 13.70 -19.05
N ARG A 186 -5.01 13.37 -19.51
CA ARG A 186 -5.42 13.43 -20.91
C ARG A 186 -6.88 13.85 -20.94
N SER A 187 -7.21 14.95 -21.60
CA SER A 187 -8.56 15.55 -21.56
C SER A 187 -9.40 15.31 -22.82
N VAL A 188 -9.02 14.38 -23.70
CA VAL A 188 -9.84 14.07 -24.88
C VAL A 188 -11.04 13.19 -24.49
N LEU A 189 -12.13 13.31 -25.24
CA LEU A 189 -13.30 12.44 -25.11
C LEU A 189 -12.93 10.97 -24.89
N GLY A 190 -13.52 10.35 -23.86
CA GLY A 190 -13.29 8.94 -23.51
C GLY A 190 -12.09 8.67 -22.60
N SER A 191 -11.19 9.64 -22.42
CA SER A 191 -10.06 9.53 -21.48
C SER A 191 -10.53 9.36 -20.05
N VAL A 192 -9.77 8.61 -19.25
CA VAL A 192 -9.99 8.51 -17.80
C VAL A 192 -8.84 9.15 -17.05
N LEU A 193 -9.21 9.88 -16.00
CA LEU A 193 -8.32 10.31 -14.94
C LEU A 193 -8.46 9.36 -13.77
N ILE A 194 -7.31 8.97 -13.24
CA ILE A 194 -7.23 8.23 -11.99
C ILE A 194 -6.59 9.18 -10.98
N TYR A 195 -7.33 9.50 -9.93
CA TYR A 195 -6.90 10.39 -8.87
C TYR A 195 -6.22 9.57 -7.77
N GLN A 196 -5.20 10.16 -7.16
CA GLN A 196 -4.49 9.56 -6.02
C GLN A 196 -4.71 10.42 -4.80
N CYS A 197 -5.04 9.79 -3.68
CA CYS A 197 -5.08 10.51 -2.41
C CYS A 197 -3.66 10.89 -1.99
N ASP A 198 -3.53 12.08 -1.45
CA ASP A 198 -2.28 12.56 -0.87
C ASP A 198 -1.90 11.71 0.35
N ARG A 199 -0.62 11.74 0.70
CA ARG A 199 -0.08 10.93 1.79
C ARG A 199 -0.87 11.11 3.10
N GLY A 200 -1.26 9.99 3.68
CA GLY A 200 -2.06 9.95 4.91
C GLY A 200 -3.56 10.06 4.68
N TYR A 201 -4.01 10.04 3.42
CA TYR A 201 -5.40 9.92 3.03
C TYR A 201 -5.61 8.65 2.21
N VAL A 202 -6.82 8.10 2.30
CA VAL A 202 -7.22 6.89 1.59
C VAL A 202 -8.52 7.14 0.83
N PRO A 203 -8.67 6.55 -0.36
CA PRO A 203 -9.89 6.69 -1.15
C PRO A 203 -11.06 6.02 -0.42
N THR A 204 -12.21 6.69 -0.39
CA THR A 204 -13.46 6.11 0.13
C THR A 204 -14.07 5.12 -0.85
N GLU A 205 -13.99 5.44 -2.14
CA GLU A 205 -14.45 4.63 -3.27
C GLU A 205 -13.46 4.68 -4.43
N LEU A 206 -13.87 4.26 -5.62
CA LEU A 206 -13.04 4.29 -6.82
C LEU A 206 -12.75 5.73 -7.25
N MET A 207 -11.49 6.15 -7.12
CA MET A 207 -11.00 7.49 -7.47
C MET A 207 -10.74 7.65 -8.98
N VAL A 208 -11.78 7.52 -9.81
CA VAL A 208 -11.67 7.66 -11.28
C VAL A 208 -12.74 8.58 -11.85
N SER A 209 -12.42 9.29 -12.94
CA SER A 209 -13.41 10.02 -13.71
C SER A 209 -13.13 9.96 -15.21
N LYS A 210 -14.19 9.84 -16.01
CA LYS A 210 -14.15 9.68 -17.46
C LYS A 210 -14.62 10.94 -18.17
N CYS A 211 -13.91 11.33 -19.22
CA CYS A 211 -14.31 12.44 -20.08
C CYS A 211 -15.51 12.04 -20.95
N SER A 212 -16.65 12.68 -20.72
CA SER A 212 -17.93 12.44 -21.40
C SER A 212 -18.05 13.24 -22.71
N SER A 213 -18.99 12.84 -23.58
CA SER A 213 -19.35 13.58 -24.81
C SER A 213 -19.96 14.95 -24.52
N SER A 214 -20.40 15.21 -23.29
CA SER A 214 -20.80 16.54 -22.82
C SER A 214 -19.62 17.50 -22.60
N GLY A 215 -18.37 17.02 -22.61
CA GLY A 215 -17.20 17.81 -22.24
C GLY A 215 -16.99 17.93 -20.72
N GLU A 216 -17.69 17.12 -19.93
CA GLU A 216 -17.56 17.06 -18.47
C GLU A 216 -16.98 15.72 -18.00
N TRP A 217 -16.34 15.75 -16.84
CA TRP A 217 -15.78 14.58 -16.14
C TRP A 217 -16.88 13.87 -15.35
N THR A 218 -17.03 12.56 -15.53
CA THR A 218 -18.06 11.73 -14.86
C THR A 218 -17.44 10.47 -14.22
N PRO A 219 -17.67 10.18 -12.92
CA PRO A 219 -18.45 10.97 -11.96
C PRO A 219 -17.84 12.35 -11.70
N ASN A 220 -18.65 13.26 -11.17
CA ASN A 220 -18.18 14.61 -10.84
C ASN A 220 -17.13 14.51 -9.72
N VAL A 221 -16.13 15.40 -9.75
CA VAL A 221 -15.08 15.50 -8.72
C VAL A 221 -15.65 15.62 -7.30
N THR A 222 -16.84 16.20 -7.13
CA THR A 222 -17.50 16.29 -5.81
C THR A 222 -17.95 14.94 -5.23
N GLU A 223 -18.01 13.89 -6.04
CA GLU A 223 -18.36 12.53 -5.62
C GLU A 223 -17.11 11.69 -5.27
N LEU A 224 -15.92 12.24 -5.50
CA LEU A 224 -14.65 11.58 -5.23
C LEU A 224 -14.10 12.12 -3.91
N GLU A 225 -13.88 11.23 -2.93
CA GLU A 225 -13.43 11.64 -1.60
C GLU A 225 -12.24 10.83 -1.09
N CYS A 226 -11.22 11.57 -0.66
CA CYS A 226 -10.12 11.08 0.15
C CYS A 226 -10.40 11.34 1.63
N THR A 227 -10.27 10.31 2.46
CA THR A 227 -10.46 10.42 3.90
C THR A 227 -9.14 10.27 4.63
N LYS A 228 -8.94 11.10 5.65
CA LYS A 228 -7.72 11.04 6.46
C LYS A 228 -7.65 9.68 7.14
N GLN A 229 -6.57 8.96 6.88
CA GLN A 229 -6.29 7.70 7.56
C GLN A 229 -6.18 8.00 9.06
N GLY A 230 -7.04 7.36 9.86
CA GLY A 230 -7.02 7.52 11.31
C GLY A 230 -5.61 7.19 11.80
N THR A 231 -4.92 8.19 12.36
CA THR A 231 -3.69 7.91 13.10
C THR A 231 -4.12 7.02 14.26
N LEU A 232 -3.77 5.74 14.20
CA LEU A 232 -3.86 4.86 15.36
C LEU A 232 -2.98 5.52 16.43
N ARG A 233 -3.63 6.27 17.32
CA ARG A 233 -2.98 6.88 18.46
C ARG A 233 -2.36 5.74 19.24
N ASN A 234 -1.03 5.76 19.30
CA ASN A 234 -0.27 5.04 20.31
C ASN A 234 -0.91 5.38 21.67
N SER A 235 -1.71 4.44 22.16
CA SER A 235 -2.14 4.33 23.55
C SER A 235 -1.29 3.27 24.21
#